data_AF-A0A7C5R3K8-F1
#
_entry.id   AF-A0A7C5R3K8-F1
#
_cell.length_a   1.000
_cell.length_b   1.000
_cell.length_c   1.000
_cell.angle_alpha   90.00
_cell.angle_beta   90.00
_cell.angle_gamma   90.00
#
_symmetry.space_group_name_H-M   'P 1'
#
loop_
_entity.id
_entity.type
_entity.pdbx_description
1 polymer ?
#
loop_
_entity_poly.entity_id
_entity_poly.type
_entity_poly.pdbx_seq_one_letter_code
_entity_poly.pdbx_strand_id
1 'polypeptide(L)' 'IQKLSSYKLLNVEMEASAIFTVAYLRGLAAGMVCAVSGNLVTDDVIYEGVNTGLVQGWEDAIAVALEAIVRHHSRHAHG' A
#
# COMPACT_ATOMS: atom_id res chain seq x y z
N ILE A 1 -5.84 -15.12 10.65
CA ILE A 1 -4.53 -14.46 10.40
C ILE A 1 -3.37 -15.44 10.21
N GLN A 2 -3.16 -16.45 11.08
CA GLN A 2 -2.01 -17.36 10.97
C GLN A 2 -1.85 -18.03 9.59
N LYS A 3 -2.95 -18.49 8.98
CA LYS A 3 -2.91 -19.08 7.63
C LYS A 3 -2.41 -18.09 6.57
N LEU A 4 -2.88 -16.84 6.61
CA LEU A 4 -2.44 -15.79 5.67
C LEU A 4 -0.95 -15.47 5.88
N SER A 5 -0.52 -15.34 7.13
CA SER A 5 0.88 -15.11 7.48
C SER A 5 1.79 -16.28 7.04
N SER A 6 1.35 -17.53 7.17
CA SER A 6 2.12 -18.70 6.71
C SER A 6 2.35 -18.73 5.19
N TYR A 7 1.48 -18.08 4.43
CA TYR A 7 1.63 -17.88 2.98
C TYR A 7 2.38 -16.60 2.61
N LYS A 8 2.98 -15.93 3.61
CA LYS A 8 3.78 -14.71 3.45
C LYS A 8 2.99 -13.51 2.89
N LEU A 9 1.67 -13.47 3.12
CA LEU A 9 0.91 -12.24 2.89
C LEU A 9 1.37 -11.20 3.91
N LEU A 10 1.72 -10.00 3.42
CA LEU A 10 2.30 -8.92 4.22
C LEU A 10 1.24 -8.09 4.93
N ASN A 11 0.12 -7.82 4.28
CA ASN A 11 -1.00 -7.04 4.80
C ASN A 11 -2.32 -7.52 4.19
N VAL A 12 -3.42 -6.92 4.66
CA VAL A 12 -4.76 -7.08 4.08
C VAL A 12 -5.32 -5.68 3.86
N GLU A 13 -5.81 -5.43 2.65
CA GLU A 13 -6.47 -4.21 2.20
C GLU A 13 -7.66 -4.61 1.28
N MET A 14 -8.42 -3.67 0.73
CA MET A 14 -9.71 -3.98 0.09
C MET A 14 -9.81 -3.58 -1.39
N GLU A 15 -8.84 -2.83 -1.93
CA GLU A 15 -8.96 -2.13 -3.20
C GLU A 15 -8.00 -2.65 -4.29
N ALA A 16 -6.82 -3.15 -3.93
CA ALA A 16 -5.72 -3.43 -4.87
C ALA A 16 -6.12 -4.47 -5.91
N SER A 17 -6.81 -5.52 -5.49
CA SER A 17 -7.23 -6.60 -6.38
C SER A 17 -8.08 -6.07 -7.55
N ALA A 18 -9.02 -5.16 -7.27
CA ALA A 18 -9.87 -4.56 -8.28
C ALA A 18 -9.09 -3.59 -9.18
N ILE A 19 -8.28 -2.70 -8.58
CA ILE A 19 -7.49 -1.71 -9.31
C ILE A 19 -6.50 -2.39 -10.26
N PHE A 20 -5.74 -3.37 -9.78
CA PHE A 20 -4.76 -4.08 -10.60
C PHE A 20 -5.41 -4.88 -11.72
N THR A 21 -6.58 -5.49 -11.47
CA THR A 21 -7.33 -6.19 -12.51
C THR A 21 -7.76 -5.23 -13.61
N VAL A 22 -8.34 -4.08 -13.26
CA VAL A 22 -8.80 -3.10 -14.26
C VAL A 22 -7.62 -2.48 -15.00
N ALA A 23 -6.52 -2.13 -14.31
CA ALA A 23 -5.33 -1.57 -14.93
C ALA A 23 -4.72 -2.53 -15.96
N TYR A 24 -4.60 -3.82 -15.59
CA TYR A 24 -4.14 -4.86 -16.50
C TYR A 24 -5.02 -4.98 -17.74
N LEU A 25 -6.34 -5.03 -17.56
CA LEU A 25 -7.31 -5.10 -18.67
C LEU A 25 -7.28 -3.86 -19.58
N ARG A 26 -6.80 -2.72 -19.08
CA ARG A 26 -6.66 -1.47 -19.83
C ARG A 26 -5.26 -1.24 -20.39
N GLY A 27 -4.31 -2.15 -20.16
CA GLY A 27 -2.91 -1.96 -20.56
C GLY A 27 -2.22 -0.81 -19.83
N LEU A 28 -2.65 -0.49 -18.61
CA LEU A 28 -2.13 0.59 -17.79
C LEU A 28 -1.20 0.05 -16.70
N ALA A 29 -0.24 0.87 -16.29
CA ALA A 29 0.55 0.61 -15.08
C ALA A 29 -0.25 0.98 -13.83
N ALA A 30 -0.12 0.17 -12.77
CA ALA A 30 -0.68 0.45 -11.46
C ALA A 30 0.27 -0.01 -10.35
N GLY A 31 0.19 0.63 -9.20
CA GLY A 31 0.93 0.30 -7.99
C GLY A 31 0.16 0.75 -6.76
N MET A 32 0.48 0.18 -5.60
CA MET A 32 -0.14 0.52 -4.33
C MET A 32 0.92 0.64 -3.23
N VAL A 33 0.72 1.59 -2.33
CA VAL A 33 1.51 1.80 -1.11
C VAL A 33 0.53 1.85 0.04
N CYS A 34 0.76 1.06 1.09
CA CYS A 34 -0.13 0.97 2.24
C CYS A 34 0.61 1.41 3.51
N ALA A 35 0.01 2.32 4.27
CA ALA A 35 0.36 2.51 5.67
C ALA A 35 -0.23 1.38 6.52
N VAL A 36 0.50 0.88 7.50
CA VAL A 36 0.04 -0.21 8.38
C VAL A 36 -0.72 0.39 9.56
N SER A 37 -2.03 0.14 9.64
CA SER A 37 -2.88 0.58 10.76
C SER A 37 -2.76 -0.30 12.00
N GLY A 38 -2.31 -1.54 11.83
CA GLY A 38 -2.06 -2.47 12.91
C GLY A 38 -1.51 -3.80 12.40
N ASN A 39 -0.93 -4.58 13.30
CA ASN A 39 -0.35 -5.88 13.00
C ASN A 39 -0.95 -6.97 13.89
N LEU A 40 -1.86 -7.74 13.30
CA LEU A 40 -2.56 -8.84 13.96
C LEU A 40 -1.68 -10.07 14.26
N VAL A 41 -0.45 -10.14 13.73
CA VAL A 41 0.50 -11.21 14.06
C VAL A 41 1.22 -10.89 15.36
N THR A 42 1.54 -9.61 15.59
CA THR A 42 2.20 -9.12 16.82
C THR A 42 1.23 -8.58 17.85
N ASP A 43 -0.08 -8.62 17.57
CA ASP A 43 -1.15 -8.02 18.37
C ASP A 43 -0.98 -6.50 18.59
N ASP A 44 -0.32 -5.83 17.65
CA ASP A 44 -0.10 -4.38 17.68
C ASP A 44 -1.28 -3.67 17.01
N VAL A 45 -2.35 -3.47 17.78
CA VAL A 45 -3.59 -2.84 17.30
C VAL A 45 -4.04 -1.75 18.26
N ILE A 46 -4.26 -0.55 17.73
CA ILE A 46 -4.73 0.61 18.49
C ILE A 46 -6.25 0.71 18.32
N TYR A 47 -6.99 0.36 19.38
CA TYR A 47 -8.45 0.43 19.41
C TYR A 47 -8.99 1.73 20.01
N GLU A 48 -8.20 2.37 20.89
CA GLU A 48 -8.56 3.59 21.59
C GLU A 48 -7.49 4.67 21.37
N GLY A 49 -7.92 5.92 21.25
CA GLY A 49 -7.03 7.05 21.01
C GLY A 49 -6.56 7.19 19.56
N VAL A 50 -5.57 8.07 19.35
CA VAL A 50 -5.05 8.39 18.01
C VAL A 50 -3.90 7.45 17.68
N ASN A 51 -4.00 6.76 16.55
CA ASN A 51 -2.90 5.98 15.99
C ASN A 51 -1.88 6.90 15.31
N THR A 52 -0.97 7.46 16.08
CA THR A 52 0.06 8.40 15.58
C THR A 52 1.00 7.76 14.55
N GLY A 53 1.25 6.46 14.67
CA GLY A 53 2.02 5.69 13.69
C GLY A 53 1.33 5.63 12.33
N LEU A 54 0.02 5.39 12.31
CA LEU A 54 -0.78 5.42 11.08
C LEU A 54 -0.85 6.84 10.48
N VAL A 55 -1.02 7.86 11.32
CA VAL A 55 -1.03 9.26 10.87
C VAL A 55 0.28 9.61 10.14
N GLN A 56 1.43 9.26 10.72
CA GLN A 56 2.72 9.43 10.03
C GLN A 56 2.83 8.53 8.79
N GLY A 57 2.35 7.29 8.89
CA GLY A 57 2.36 6.35 7.78
C GLY A 57 1.59 6.84 6.55
N TRP A 58 0.54 7.64 6.73
CA TRP A 58 -0.15 8.29 5.61
C TRP A 58 0.75 9.28 4.89
N GLU A 59 1.46 10.16 5.62
CA GLU A 59 2.41 11.11 5.04
C GLU A 59 3.54 10.37 4.30
N ASP A 60 4.09 9.32 4.90
CA ASP A 60 5.15 8.51 4.30
C ASP A 60 4.65 7.80 3.02
N ALA A 61 3.45 7.22 3.06
CA ALA A 61 2.85 6.54 1.91
C ALA A 61 2.60 7.53 0.75
N ILE A 62 2.12 8.74 1.05
CA ILE A 62 1.93 9.82 0.07
C ILE A 62 3.27 10.21 -0.55
N ALA A 63 4.30 10.44 0.27
CA ALA A 63 5.62 10.82 -0.22
C ALA A 63 6.22 9.75 -1.16
N VAL A 64 6.13 8.48 -0.77
CA VAL A 64 6.60 7.35 -1.59
C VAL A 64 5.81 7.25 -2.90
N ALA A 65 4.48 7.40 -2.85
CA ALA A 65 3.63 7.35 -4.04
C ALA A 65 3.97 8.48 -5.03
N LEU A 66 4.11 9.72 -4.54
CA LEU A 66 4.47 10.86 -5.37
C LEU A 66 5.86 10.71 -6.00
N GLU A 67 6.85 10.28 -5.22
CA GLU A 67 8.20 10.03 -5.73
C GLU A 67 8.20 8.91 -6.79
N ALA A 68 7.44 7.84 -6.57
CA ALA A 68 7.30 6.76 -7.54
C ALA A 68 6.70 7.25 -8.86
N ILE A 69 5.68 8.11 -8.81
CA ILE A 69 5.06 8.72 -9.99
C ILE A 69 6.06 9.61 -10.73
N VAL A 70 6.78 10.49 -10.02
CA VAL A 70 7.78 11.37 -10.62
C VAL A 70 8.87 10.54 -11.32
N ARG A 71 9.40 9.51 -10.66
CA ARG A 71 10.40 8.62 -11.26
C ARG A 71 9.86 7.82 -12.45
N HIS A 72 8.62 7.35 -12.37
CA HIS A 72 7.98 6.64 -13.47
C HIS A 72 7.82 7.56 -14.69
N HIS A 73 7.31 8.77 -14.48
CA HIS A 73 7.18 9.78 -15.52
C HIS A 73 8.53 10.12 -16.17
N SER A 74 9.55 10.46 -15.37
CA SER A 74 10.88 10.84 -15.90
C SER A 74 11.54 9.75 -16.75
N ARG A 75 11.32 8.47 -16.42
CA ARG A 75 11.81 7.31 -17.19
C ARG A 75 11.07 7.10 -18.51
N HIS A 76 9.87 7.66 -18.68
CA HIS A 76 9.01 7.41 -19.84
C HIS A 76 8.73 8.68 -20.66
N ALA A 77 9.13 9.86 -20.15
CA ALA A 77 9.04 11.14 -20.87
C ALA A 77 10.11 11.34 -21.96
N HIS A 78 11.07 10.43 -22.08
CA HIS A 78 12.14 10.46 -23.11
C HIS A 78 12.00 9.32 -24.15
N GLY A 79 10.81 8.72 -24.26
CA GLY A 79 10.49 7.66 -25.23
C GLY A 79 9.63 8.15 -26.39
#